data_AF-A0A4R6M9Z9-F1
#
_entry.id   AF-A0A4R6M9Z9-F1
#
_cell.length_a   1.000
_cell.length_b   1.000
_cell.length_c   1.000
_cell.angle_alpha   90.00
_cell.angle_beta   90.00
_cell.angle_gamma   90.00
#
_symmetry.space_group_name_H-M   'P 1'
#
loop_
_entity.id
_entity.type
_entity.pdbx_description
1 polymer ?
#
loop_
_entity_poly.entity_id
_entity_poly.type
_entity_poly.pdbx_seq_one_letter_code
_entity_poly.pdbx_strand_id
1 'polypeptide(L)'
;MQTFTVLQREHLTRAEITKEDIERLKLCGYVEKASVSANTPDEAVENFLAQNISEETKPVKSKRLKFMLWLGGTIAAMWFSYLVFVLLPMAF
;
A
#
# COMPACT_ATOMS: atom_id res chain seq x y z
N MET A 1 8.16 30.12 -1.76
CA MET A 1 8.20 28.73 -2.24
C MET A 1 9.63 28.37 -2.58
N GLN A 2 10.14 27.34 -1.91
CA GLN A 2 11.46 26.77 -2.10
C GLN A 2 11.29 25.32 -2.58
N THR A 3 12.24 24.83 -3.37
CA THR A 3 12.21 23.44 -3.84
C THR A 3 12.96 22.57 -2.84
N PHE A 4 12.24 21.65 -2.22
CA PHE A 4 12.79 20.67 -1.28
C PHE A 4 12.98 19.33 -1.98
N THR A 5 14.07 18.66 -1.66
CA THR A 5 14.35 17.30 -2.11
C THR A 5 13.86 16.34 -1.03
N VAL A 6 12.84 15.56 -1.34
CA VAL A 6 12.29 14.54 -0.45
C VAL A 6 13.10 13.26 -0.58
N LEU A 7 13.64 12.83 0.55
CA LEU A 7 14.51 11.68 0.74
C LEU A 7 13.79 10.66 1.63
N GLN A 8 13.83 9.38 1.26
CA GLN A 8 13.18 8.32 2.00
C GLN A 8 14.15 7.17 2.30
N ARG A 9 14.12 6.69 3.53
CA ARG A 9 14.78 5.46 3.97
C ARG A 9 13.78 4.61 4.73
N GLU A 10 13.38 3.48 4.14
CA GLU A 10 12.36 2.59 4.72
C GLU A 10 11.08 3.37 5.10
N HIS A 11 10.85 3.56 6.40
CA HIS A 11 9.71 4.25 7.00
C HIS A 11 9.99 5.72 7.37
N LEU A 12 11.22 6.20 7.21
CA LEU A 12 11.62 7.57 7.51
C LEU A 12 11.61 8.40 6.23
N THR A 13 10.89 9.51 6.25
CA THR A 13 10.80 10.47 5.13
C THR A 13 11.23 11.83 5.62
N ARG A 14 12.12 12.49 4.88
CA ARG A 14 12.67 13.79 5.26
C ARG A 14 12.87 14.65 4.01
N ALA A 15 12.69 15.96 4.14
CA ALA A 15 12.89 16.89 3.04
C ALA A 15 14.00 17.88 3.39
N GLU A 16 14.93 18.09 2.47
CA GLU A 16 16.05 19.01 2.64
C GLU A 16 16.27 19.86 1.40
N ILE A 17 16.82 21.07 1.58
CA ILE A 17 17.12 22.02 0.49
C ILE A 17 18.62 22.00 0.19
N THR A 18 19.46 21.94 1.23
CA THR A 18 20.91 22.09 1.10
C THR A 18 21.52 20.84 0.46
N LYS A 19 22.36 21.04 -0.56
CA LYS A 19 23.05 19.94 -1.27
C LYS A 19 23.92 19.10 -0.32
N GLU A 20 24.57 19.76 0.63
CA GLU A 20 25.44 19.12 1.63
C GLU A 20 24.66 18.15 2.53
N ASP A 21 23.46 18.55 2.98
CA ASP A 21 22.60 17.70 3.80
C ASP A 21 22.02 16.55 3.00
N ILE A 22 21.65 16.79 1.73
CA ILE A 22 21.18 15.75 0.82
C ILE A 22 22.26 14.69 0.59
N GLU A 23 23.51 15.09 0.34
CA GLU A 23 24.62 14.16 0.16
C GLU A 23 24.93 13.36 1.43
N ARG A 24 24.89 14.01 2.61
CA ARG A 24 25.04 13.32 3.90
C ARG A 24 23.94 12.29 4.12
N LEU A 25 22.69 12.64 3.82
CA LEU A 25 21.58 11.71 3.94
C LEU A 25 21.70 10.55 2.94
N LYS A 26 22.17 10.81 1.71
CA LYS A 26 22.46 9.75 0.73
C LYS A 26 23.51 8.77 1.24
N LEU A 27 24.58 9.25 1.89
CA LEU A 27 25.58 8.39 2.54
C LEU A 27 24.98 7.55 3.68
N CYS A 28 24.01 8.09 4.40
CA CYS A 28 23.25 7.39 5.44
C CYS A 28 22.19 6.41 4.89
N GLY A 29 22.13 6.20 3.58
CA GLY A 29 21.22 5.27 2.92
C GLY A 29 19.84 5.83 2.59
N TYR A 30 19.65 7.15 2.62
CA TYR A 30 18.43 7.77 2.12
C TYR A 30 18.43 7.83 0.60
N VAL A 31 17.29 7.52 -0.01
CA VAL A 31 17.09 7.55 -1.46
C VAL A 31 16.24 8.75 -1.83
N GLU A 32 16.66 9.48 -2.86
CA GLU A 32 15.92 10.62 -3.40
C GLU A 32 14.67 10.13 -4.12
N LYS A 33 13.51 10.67 -3.74
CA LYS A 33 12.20 10.26 -4.27
C LYS A 33 11.58 11.31 -5.17
N ALA A 34 11.56 12.56 -4.73
CA ALA A 34 10.91 13.64 -5.47
C ALA A 34 11.46 15.01 -5.04
N SER A 35 11.35 15.98 -5.94
CA SER A 35 11.54 17.39 -5.63
C SER A 35 10.16 18.06 -5.51
N VAL A 36 9.83 18.58 -4.33
CA VAL A 36 8.53 19.18 -4.02
C VAL A 36 8.71 20.67 -3.69
N SER A 37 7.88 21.53 -4.28
CA SER A 37 7.86 22.95 -3.95
C SER A 37 6.97 23.20 -2.74
N ALA A 38 7.56 23.67 -1.64
CA ALA A 38 6.85 23.96 -0.39
C ALA A 38 7.44 25.22 0.29
N ASN A 39 6.87 25.65 1.41
CA ASN A 39 7.45 26.72 2.23
C ASN A 39 8.22 26.18 3.43
N THR A 40 7.88 24.98 3.92
CA THR A 40 8.59 24.28 4.99
C THR A 40 8.98 22.85 4.57
N PRO A 41 10.02 22.26 5.19
CA PRO A 41 10.40 20.87 4.91
C PRO A 41 9.29 19.89 5.31
N ASP A 42 8.58 20.15 6.41
CA ASP A 42 7.46 19.31 6.84
C ASP A 42 6.31 19.33 5.83
N GLU A 43 5.98 20.50 5.28
CA GLU A 43 4.97 20.65 4.22
C GLU A 43 5.37 19.90 2.94
N ALA A 44 6.67 19.84 2.61
CA ALA A 44 7.16 19.04 1.49
C ALA A 44 6.99 17.53 1.71
N VAL A 45 7.24 17.05 2.94
CA VAL A 45 7.02 15.65 3.32
C VAL A 45 5.54 15.31 3.30
N GLU A 46 4.68 16.16 3.87
CA GLU A 46 3.22 15.95 3.88
C GLU A 46 2.65 15.88 2.47
N ASN A 47 3.06 16.80 1.58
CA ASN A 47 2.64 16.77 0.18
C ASN A 47 3.09 15.50 -0.55
N PHE A 48 4.32 15.03 -0.29
CA PHE A 48 4.80 13.78 -0.85
C PHE A 48 4.03 12.57 -0.32
N LEU A 49 3.78 12.51 0.99
CA LEU A 49 3.03 11.43 1.62
C LEU A 49 1.57 11.43 1.17
N ALA A 50 0.90 12.57 1.07
CA ALA A 50 -0.47 12.67 0.58
C ALA A 50 -0.63 12.10 -0.84
N GLN A 51 0.37 12.32 -1.70
CA GLN A 51 0.39 11.78 -3.06
C GLN A 51 0.70 10.27 -3.10
N ASN A 52 1.63 9.78 -2.26
CA ASN A 52 2.10 8.39 -2.31
C ASN A 52 1.30 7.40 -1.44
N ILE A 53 0.72 7.83 -0.32
CA ILE A 53 -0.14 6.98 0.54
C ILE A 53 -1.39 6.51 -0.22
N SER A 54 -1.85 7.31 -1.18
CA SER A 54 -2.95 6.93 -2.09
C SER A 54 -2.60 5.75 -3.01
N GLU A 55 -1.32 5.42 -3.18
CA GLU A 55 -0.90 4.22 -3.93
C GLU A 55 -0.71 2.99 -3.05
N GLU A 56 -0.22 3.13 -1.81
CA GLU A 56 -0.04 1.98 -0.89
C GLU A 56 -1.35 1.40 -0.36
N THR A 57 -2.44 2.17 -0.36
CA THR A 57 -3.78 1.69 0.04
C THR A 57 -4.58 1.07 -1.09
N LYS A 58 -3.99 0.81 -2.26
CA LYS A 58 -4.61 -0.15 -3.19
C LYS A 58 -4.30 -1.54 -2.64
N PRO A 59 -5.27 -2.26 -2.03
CA PRO A 59 -5.03 -3.64 -1.67
C PRO A 59 -4.59 -4.32 -2.97
N VAL A 60 -3.39 -4.88 -2.96
CA VAL A 60 -2.90 -5.70 -4.05
C VAL A 60 -3.94 -6.79 -4.20
N LYS A 61 -4.87 -6.60 -5.14
CA LYS A 61 -5.95 -7.52 -5.46
C LYS A 61 -5.28 -8.75 -6.05
N SER A 62 -4.72 -9.55 -5.16
CA SER A 62 -4.02 -10.79 -5.46
C SER A 62 -5.00 -11.64 -6.24
N LYS A 63 -4.72 -11.84 -7.53
CA LYS A 63 -5.54 -12.69 -8.41
C LYS A 63 -5.70 -14.08 -7.79
N ARG A 64 -4.68 -14.55 -7.07
CA ARG A 64 -4.69 -15.81 -6.31
C ARG A 64 -5.73 -15.80 -5.19
N LEU A 65 -5.82 -14.73 -4.41
CA LEU A 65 -6.79 -14.61 -3.32
C LEU A 65 -8.23 -14.65 -3.85
N LYS A 66 -8.51 -13.93 -4.95
CA LYS A 66 -9.82 -13.97 -5.60
C LYS A 66 -10.20 -15.36 -6.09
N PHE A 67 -9.25 -16.06 -6.71
CA PHE A 67 -9.47 -17.42 -7.20
C PHE A 67 -9.75 -18.38 -6.06
N MET A 68 -8.97 -18.28 -4.98
CA MET A 68 -9.13 -19.11 -3.78
C MET A 68 -10.47 -18.88 -3.08
N LEU A 69 -10.90 -17.62 -2.99
CA LEU A 69 -12.20 -17.24 -2.42
C LEU A 69 -13.37 -17.75 -3.28
N TRP A 70 -13.22 -17.69 -4.61
CA TRP A 70 -14.23 -18.20 -5.54
C TRP A 70 -14.34 -19.72 -5.49
N LEU A 71 -13.21 -20.44 -5.51
CA LEU A 71 -13.17 -21.89 -5.40
C LEU A 71 -13.79 -22.37 -4.07
N GLY A 72 -13.40 -21.74 -2.96
CA GLY A 72 -13.96 -22.03 -1.63
C GLY A 72 -15.47 -21.82 -1.57
N GLY A 73 -15.97 -20.72 -2.14
CA GLY A 73 -17.41 -20.44 -2.21
C GLY A 73 -18.18 -21.49 -2.99
N THR A 74 -17.68 -21.94 -4.15
CA THR A 74 -18.35 -22.97 -4.97
C THR A 74 -18.42 -24.32 -4.26
N ILE A 75 -17.35 -24.74 -3.59
CA ILE A 75 -17.29 -25.99 -2.84
C ILE A 75 -18.26 -25.95 -1.66
N ALA A 76 -18.31 -24.84 -0.93
CA ALA A 76 -19.23 -24.66 0.19
C ALA A 76 -20.70 -24.73 -0.28
N ALA A 77 -21.04 -24.06 -1.37
CA ALA A 77 -22.39 -24.09 -1.94
C ALA A 77 -22.79 -25.50 -2.41
N MET A 78 -21.86 -26.23 -3.05
CA MET A 78 -22.08 -27.62 -3.47
C MET A 78 -22.28 -28.58 -2.30
N TRP A 79 -21.54 -28.38 -1.20
CA TRP A 79 -21.70 -29.20 -0.01
C TRP A 79 -23.02 -28.89 0.71
N PHE A 80 -23.40 -27.61 0.80
CA PHE A 80 -24.67 -27.21 1.40
C PHE A 80 -25.88 -27.71 0.62
N SER A 81 -25.83 -27.66 -0.72
CA SER A 81 -26.90 -28.21 -1.56
C SER A 81 -27.02 -29.72 -1.42
N TYR A 82 -25.89 -30.44 -1.31
CA TYR A 82 -25.91 -31.88 -1.02
C TYR A 82 -26.60 -32.20 0.32
N LEU A 83 -26.25 -31.49 1.39
CA LEU A 83 -26.89 -31.70 2.70
C LEU A 83 -28.40 -31.45 2.63
N VAL A 84 -28.83 -30.36 2.00
CA VAL A 84 -30.25 -30.02 1.87
C VAL A 84 -31.00 -31.05 1.01
N PHE A 85 -30.45 -31.49 -0.12
CA PHE A 85 -31.17 -32.41 -1.00
C PHE A 85 -31.10 -33.87 -0.57
N VAL A 86 -30.11 -34.28 0.23
CA VAL A 86 -29.94 -35.69 0.62
C VAL A 86 -30.39 -35.96 2.05
N LEU A 87 -30.06 -35.08 3.02
CA LEU A 87 -30.46 -35.31 4.41
C LEU A 87 -31.91 -34.90 4.68
N LEU A 88 -32.40 -33.83 4.04
CA LEU A 88 -33.75 -33.32 4.29
C LEU A 88 -34.84 -34.32 3.88
N PRO A 89 -34.77 -35.03 2.74
CA PRO A 89 -35.72 -36.09 2.41
C PRO A 89 -35.45 -37.45 3.09
N MET A 90 -34.33 -37.63 3.80
CA MET A 90 -34.14 -38.82 4.68
C MET A 90 -34.66 -38.60 6.10
N ALA A 91 -34.87 -37.34 6.50
CA ALA A 91 -35.38 -36.97 7.83
C ALA A 91 -36.92 -36.93 7.89
N PHE A 92 -37.61 -37.03 6.75
CA PHE A 92 -39.07 -37.14 6.61
C PHE A 92 -39.44 -38.49 5.99
#